data_AF-F7XN66-F1
#
_entry.id   AF-F7XN66-F1
#
_cell.length_a   1.000
_cell.length_b   1.000
_cell.length_c   1.000
_cell.angle_alpha   90.00
_cell.angle_beta   90.00
_cell.angle_gamma   90.00
#
_symmetry.space_group_name_H-M   'P 1'
#
loop_
_entity.id
_entity.type
_entity.pdbx_description
1 polymer ?
#
loop_
_entity_poly.entity_id
_entity_poly.type
_entity_poly.pdbx_seq_one_letter_code
_entity_poly.pdbx_strand_id
1 'polypeptide(L)'
;MDIYRKLLVILIVLLMLFGFIFANIAVAGERTLLNSGFVKDTLDDGEIHYSLHGEFVTFLQELPEEGEEEIPELFLEVMEDVISPDFIRQVLHSNVDAFYGYIDGESEKLLIDLHLDRIENRTDETLKDRFLENNVSQILKSLSQNNDEDFDDVLHEYQGVEYTVSMIDTMLEDEYSYSETISEYRKELEDVVPEDEVDSVIADILDDISEADTVNEEDVLAEQMNRLFSIPLESMISETDYDQFKHEMDQQRTQIALSYSSMMFDEVEREIPHGIDISEEIDDEEFAYIENARNIIQMSWMFIIGSLLAIILLAYLVWTISRSPAVPSFAVGIAAIAAGIAGAVGSWSGKRVLDSLLEEISVNTPQIVLETIEIFMVNIMDVFLLQSIAIAAMGAVFVTISLYIKKRTSGQIL
;
A
#
# COMPACT_ATOMS: atom_id res chain seq x y z
N MET A 1 16.75 -60.90 -19.03
CA MET A 1 16.87 -59.50 -19.47
C MET A 1 18.35 -59.15 -19.42
N ASP A 2 18.93 -58.83 -20.58
CA ASP A 2 20.36 -58.55 -20.72
C ASP A 2 20.78 -57.33 -19.89
N ILE A 3 22.03 -57.29 -19.44
CA ILE A 3 22.55 -56.25 -18.55
C ILE A 3 22.34 -54.83 -19.12
N TYR A 4 22.48 -54.67 -20.43
CA TYR A 4 22.25 -53.42 -21.16
C TYR A 4 20.81 -52.90 -21.03
N ARG A 5 19.81 -53.78 -21.09
CA ARG A 5 18.40 -53.37 -20.96
C ARG A 5 18.10 -52.90 -19.53
N LYS A 6 18.73 -53.50 -18.52
CA LYS A 6 18.60 -53.07 -17.13
C LYS A 6 19.22 -51.69 -16.91
N LEU A 7 20.44 -51.47 -17.41
CA LEU A 7 21.11 -50.18 -17.34
C LEU A 7 20.31 -49.08 -18.02
N LEU A 8 19.75 -49.38 -19.20
CA LEU A 8 18.92 -48.43 -19.94
C LEU A 8 17.63 -48.09 -19.16
N VAL A 9 16.95 -49.07 -18.57
CA VAL A 9 15.78 -48.80 -17.71
C VAL A 9 16.16 -47.94 -16.50
N ILE A 10 17.29 -48.20 -15.85
CA ILE A 10 17.79 -47.39 -14.73
C ILE A 10 18.02 -45.94 -15.17
N LEU A 11 18.67 -45.73 -16.32
CA LEU A 11 18.89 -44.40 -16.88
C LEU A 11 17.56 -43.68 -17.13
N ILE A 12 16.56 -44.36 -17.69
CA ILE A 12 15.22 -43.78 -17.89
C ILE A 12 14.55 -43.42 -16.56
N VAL A 13 14.63 -44.28 -15.54
CA VAL A 13 14.08 -44.00 -14.21
C VAL A 13 14.72 -42.74 -13.62
N LEU A 14 16.02 -42.57 -13.78
CA LEU A 14 16.73 -41.38 -13.36
C LEU A 14 16.27 -40.13 -14.13
N LEU A 15 16.06 -40.23 -15.44
CA LEU A 15 15.49 -39.13 -16.24
C LEU A 15 14.05 -38.79 -15.82
N MET A 16 13.22 -39.79 -15.51
CA MET A 16 11.87 -39.57 -14.98
C MET A 16 11.91 -38.88 -13.61
N LEU A 17 12.86 -39.27 -12.74
CA LEU A 17 13.05 -38.65 -11.44
C LEU A 17 13.34 -37.16 -11.60
N PHE A 18 14.25 -36.77 -12.48
CA PHE A 18 14.50 -35.36 -12.78
C PHE A 18 13.27 -34.67 -13.37
N GLY A 19 12.52 -35.35 -14.26
CA GLY A 19 11.25 -34.84 -14.78
C GLY A 19 10.21 -34.55 -13.70
N PHE A 20 10.08 -35.44 -12.70
CA PHE A 20 9.19 -35.21 -11.56
C PHE A 20 9.65 -34.08 -10.66
N ILE A 21 10.95 -33.98 -10.37
CA ILE A 21 11.50 -32.88 -9.57
C ILE A 21 11.24 -31.54 -10.28
N PHE A 22 11.53 -31.46 -11.58
CA PHE A 22 11.32 -30.26 -12.37
C PHE A 22 9.83 -29.88 -12.43
N ALA A 23 8.96 -30.85 -12.70
CA ALA A 23 7.51 -30.61 -12.72
C ALA A 23 6.99 -30.15 -11.35
N ASN A 24 7.52 -30.69 -10.25
CA ASN A 24 7.14 -30.28 -8.89
C ASN A 24 7.55 -28.84 -8.61
N ILE A 25 8.78 -28.44 -8.99
CA ILE A 25 9.26 -27.06 -8.82
C ILE A 25 8.40 -26.09 -9.65
N ALA A 26 8.12 -26.45 -10.90
CA ALA A 26 7.33 -25.61 -11.79
C ALA A 26 5.87 -25.43 -11.29
N VAL A 27 5.22 -26.52 -10.85
CA VAL A 27 3.86 -26.48 -10.29
C VAL A 27 3.82 -25.78 -8.93
N ALA A 28 4.88 -25.89 -8.12
CA ALA A 28 4.99 -25.13 -6.88
C ALA A 28 5.09 -23.65 -7.18
N GLY A 29 6.00 -23.24 -8.08
CA GLY A 29 6.11 -21.86 -8.53
C GLY A 29 4.77 -21.32 -9.03
N GLU A 30 4.09 -22.03 -9.94
CA GLU A 30 2.77 -21.65 -10.49
C GLU A 30 1.71 -21.43 -9.41
N ARG A 31 1.77 -22.18 -8.30
CA ARG A 31 0.78 -22.09 -7.22
C ARG A 31 1.17 -21.11 -6.10
N THR A 32 2.38 -20.56 -6.14
CA THR A 32 2.89 -19.70 -5.07
C THR A 32 3.41 -18.37 -5.62
N LEU A 33 4.71 -18.30 -5.93
CA LEU A 33 5.41 -17.12 -6.41
C LEU A 33 4.91 -16.58 -7.74
N LEU A 34 4.17 -17.39 -8.50
CA LEU A 34 3.62 -17.03 -9.79
C LEU A 34 2.08 -16.89 -9.74
N ASN A 35 1.51 -16.83 -8.54
CA ASN A 35 0.08 -16.66 -8.34
C ASN A 35 -0.19 -15.38 -7.53
N SER A 36 -0.78 -14.37 -8.16
CA SER A 36 -1.09 -13.09 -7.50
C SER A 36 -2.00 -13.27 -6.28
N GLY A 37 -2.97 -14.17 -6.35
CA GLY A 37 -3.86 -14.50 -5.24
C GLY A 37 -3.08 -15.02 -4.03
N PHE A 38 -2.18 -15.98 -4.23
CA PHE A 38 -1.34 -16.51 -3.16
C PHE A 38 -0.44 -15.43 -2.56
N VAL A 39 0.12 -14.54 -3.37
CA VAL A 39 0.97 -13.44 -2.89
C VAL A 39 0.18 -12.47 -2.02
N LYS A 40 -1.01 -12.08 -2.46
CA LYS A 40 -1.92 -11.22 -1.69
C LYS A 40 -2.37 -11.87 -0.39
N ASP A 41 -2.79 -13.12 -0.45
CA ASP A 41 -3.19 -13.90 0.73
C ASP A 41 -2.01 -13.99 1.73
N THR A 42 -0.79 -14.18 1.22
CA THR A 42 0.43 -14.23 2.04
C THR A 42 0.76 -12.88 2.68
N LEU A 43 0.59 -11.77 1.97
CA LEU A 43 0.75 -10.41 2.53
C LEU A 43 -0.30 -10.09 3.60
N ASP A 44 -1.52 -10.57 3.39
CA ASP A 44 -2.64 -10.38 4.32
C ASP A 44 -2.46 -11.21 5.60
N ASP A 45 -2.15 -12.51 5.46
CA ASP A 45 -1.89 -13.43 6.58
C ASP A 45 -0.66 -13.01 7.38
N GLY A 46 0.31 -12.38 6.71
CA GLY A 46 1.52 -11.82 7.32
C GLY A 46 1.32 -10.47 7.99
N GLU A 47 0.13 -9.86 7.88
CA GLU A 47 -0.18 -8.53 8.43
C GLU A 47 0.80 -7.43 7.97
N ILE A 48 1.45 -7.59 6.80
CA ILE A 48 2.52 -6.70 6.32
C ILE A 48 2.06 -5.24 6.20
N HIS A 49 0.79 -5.03 5.88
CA HIS A 49 0.18 -3.72 5.78
C HIS A 49 0.13 -2.96 7.13
N TYR A 50 0.03 -3.65 8.26
CA TYR A 50 0.12 -3.02 9.59
C TYR A 50 1.55 -2.60 9.92
N SER A 51 2.52 -3.46 9.59
CA SER A 51 3.94 -3.12 9.81
C SER A 51 4.36 -1.94 8.93
N LEU A 52 3.94 -1.92 7.65
CA LEU A 52 4.21 -0.79 6.75
C LEU A 52 3.54 0.50 7.22
N HIS A 53 2.33 0.41 7.78
CA HIS A 53 1.66 1.57 8.38
C HIS A 53 2.49 2.17 9.51
N GLY A 54 2.97 1.34 10.44
CA GLY A 54 3.81 1.80 11.55
C GLY A 54 5.11 2.46 11.10
N GLU A 55 5.79 1.86 10.11
CA GLU A 55 7.00 2.43 9.50
C GLU A 55 6.71 3.73 8.77
N PHE A 56 5.57 3.83 8.07
CA PHE A 56 5.18 5.04 7.35
C PHE A 56 4.87 6.20 8.30
N VAL A 57 4.14 5.95 9.40
CA VAL A 57 3.89 6.96 10.44
C VAL A 57 5.20 7.42 11.09
N THR A 58 6.11 6.48 11.36
CA THR A 58 7.44 6.81 11.91
C THR A 58 8.24 7.64 10.91
N PHE A 59 8.21 7.28 9.63
CA PHE A 59 8.87 8.03 8.56
C PHE A 59 8.35 9.46 8.47
N LEU A 60 7.03 9.67 8.49
CA LEU A 60 6.43 11.01 8.48
C LEU A 60 6.88 11.86 9.68
N GLN A 61 7.08 11.24 10.85
CA GLN A 61 7.57 11.91 12.06
C GLN A 61 9.08 12.19 12.03
N GLU A 62 9.84 11.43 11.24
CA GLU A 62 11.31 11.53 11.13
C GLU A 62 11.78 12.35 9.92
N LEU A 63 10.87 12.83 9.06
CA LEU A 63 11.21 13.65 7.91
C LEU A 63 12.05 14.86 8.37
N PRO A 64 13.29 15.02 7.85
CA PRO A 64 14.23 16.00 8.36
C PRO A 64 13.73 17.43 8.12
N GLU A 65 13.81 18.27 9.16
CA GLU A 65 13.58 19.72 9.17
C GLU A 65 14.58 20.52 8.29
N GLU A 66 15.28 19.89 7.34
CA GLU A 66 16.33 20.53 6.55
C GLU A 66 15.74 21.47 5.49
N GLY A 67 15.23 22.62 5.92
CA GLY A 67 14.81 23.71 5.03
C GLY A 67 13.51 24.41 5.41
N GLU A 68 13.47 25.00 6.61
CA GLU A 68 12.61 26.12 7.01
C GLU A 68 11.11 25.91 7.25
N GLU A 69 10.46 24.81 6.86
CA GLU A 69 9.03 24.60 7.19
C GLU A 69 8.75 23.18 7.71
N GLU A 70 8.46 23.06 9.01
CA GLU A 70 7.98 21.82 9.62
C GLU A 70 6.61 21.45 9.03
N ILE A 71 6.42 20.17 8.67
CA ILE A 71 5.10 19.67 8.31
C ILE A 71 4.18 19.88 9.51
N PRO A 72 3.07 20.63 9.38
CA PRO A 72 2.23 20.93 10.53
C PRO A 72 1.65 19.66 11.16
N GLU A 73 1.59 19.63 12.49
CA GLU A 73 1.10 18.47 13.26
C GLU A 73 -0.31 18.03 12.83
N LEU A 74 -1.18 18.99 12.49
CA LEU A 74 -2.51 18.68 11.96
C LEU A 74 -2.47 17.85 10.68
N PHE A 75 -1.57 18.17 9.75
CA PHE A 75 -1.44 17.41 8.52
C PHE A 75 -0.93 16.00 8.79
N LEU A 76 0.04 15.85 9.69
CA LEU A 76 0.54 14.54 10.12
C LEU A 76 -0.57 13.68 10.75
N GLU A 77 -1.38 14.25 11.64
CA GLU A 77 -2.52 13.57 12.24
C GLU A 77 -3.56 13.15 11.19
N VAL A 78 -3.86 14.01 10.22
CA VAL A 78 -4.79 13.67 9.14
C VAL A 78 -4.21 12.57 8.24
N MET A 79 -2.92 12.62 7.92
CA MET A 79 -2.27 11.60 7.10
C MET A 79 -2.24 10.24 7.80
N GLU A 80 -2.06 10.20 9.13
CA GLU A 80 -2.18 8.97 9.93
C GLU A 80 -3.60 8.38 9.85
N ASP A 81 -4.63 9.23 9.91
CA ASP A 81 -6.03 8.79 9.77
C ASP A 81 -6.35 8.29 8.35
N VAL A 82 -5.82 8.97 7.33
CA VAL A 82 -6.11 8.70 5.91
C VAL A 82 -5.40 7.46 5.40
N ILE A 83 -4.11 7.29 5.75
CA ILE A 83 -3.24 6.21 5.29
C ILE A 83 -3.43 4.99 6.19
N SER A 84 -4.66 4.49 6.27
CA SER A 84 -4.95 3.35 7.13
C SER A 84 -4.27 2.05 6.65
N PRO A 85 -4.11 1.04 7.54
CA PRO A 85 -3.62 -0.28 7.13
C PRO A 85 -4.42 -0.90 5.97
N ASP A 86 -5.73 -0.65 5.91
CA ASP A 86 -6.60 -1.10 4.81
C ASP A 86 -6.31 -0.37 3.49
N PHE A 87 -5.87 0.90 3.54
CA PHE A 87 -5.40 1.63 2.36
C PHE A 87 -4.09 1.04 1.85
N ILE A 88 -3.09 0.85 2.73
CA ILE A 88 -1.80 0.23 2.38
C ILE A 88 -2.01 -1.17 1.79
N ARG A 89 -2.91 -1.97 2.38
CA ARG A 89 -3.29 -3.29 1.84
C ARG A 89 -3.81 -3.19 0.41
N GLN A 90 -4.67 -2.22 0.11
CA GLN A 90 -5.20 -2.02 -1.24
C GLN A 90 -4.13 -1.59 -2.23
N VAL A 91 -3.23 -0.68 -1.83
CA VAL A 91 -2.08 -0.25 -2.64
C VAL A 91 -1.16 -1.44 -2.93
N LEU A 92 -0.81 -2.23 -1.90
CA LEU A 92 -0.04 -3.46 -2.07
C LEU A 92 -0.71 -4.43 -3.04
N HIS A 93 -2.02 -4.69 -2.88
CA HIS A 93 -2.75 -5.61 -3.76
C HIS A 93 -2.78 -5.12 -5.21
N SER A 94 -2.97 -3.82 -5.42
CA SER A 94 -2.93 -3.21 -6.76
C SER A 94 -1.55 -3.34 -7.39
N ASN A 95 -0.49 -3.09 -6.61
CA ASN A 95 0.89 -3.21 -7.08
C ASN A 95 1.31 -4.66 -7.34
N VAL A 96 0.79 -5.61 -6.55
CA VAL A 96 0.93 -7.05 -6.86
C VAL A 96 0.26 -7.35 -8.19
N ASP A 97 -0.97 -6.90 -8.43
CA ASP A 97 -1.63 -7.11 -9.74
C ASP A 97 -0.85 -6.49 -10.90
N ALA A 98 -0.34 -5.27 -10.72
CA ALA A 98 0.48 -4.60 -11.73
C ALA A 98 1.78 -5.37 -12.03
N PHE A 99 2.47 -5.85 -11.00
CA PHE A 99 3.67 -6.69 -11.14
C PHE A 99 3.35 -7.97 -11.90
N TYR A 100 2.24 -8.65 -11.57
CA TYR A 100 1.84 -9.86 -12.26
C TYR A 100 1.38 -9.60 -13.71
N GLY A 101 0.67 -8.51 -13.96
CA GLY A 101 0.33 -8.06 -15.31
C GLY A 101 1.58 -7.79 -16.15
N TYR A 102 2.64 -7.23 -15.55
CA TYR A 102 3.94 -7.09 -16.22
C TYR A 102 4.56 -8.46 -16.55
N ILE A 103 4.62 -9.38 -15.58
CA ILE A 103 5.17 -10.73 -15.77
C ILE A 103 4.41 -11.50 -16.86
N ASP A 104 3.09 -11.42 -16.89
CA ASP A 104 2.25 -12.07 -17.90
C ASP A 104 2.29 -11.35 -19.26
N GLY A 105 2.85 -10.14 -19.30
CA GLY A 105 2.99 -9.31 -20.49
C GLY A 105 1.73 -8.59 -20.93
N GLU A 106 0.83 -8.35 -19.97
CA GLU A 106 -0.29 -7.42 -20.09
C GLU A 106 0.18 -5.96 -20.04
N SER A 107 1.30 -5.67 -19.36
CA SER A 107 1.99 -4.37 -19.38
C SER A 107 3.42 -4.48 -19.92
N GLU A 108 3.91 -3.38 -20.50
CA GLU A 108 5.30 -3.23 -20.95
C GLU A 108 6.20 -2.64 -19.85
N LYS A 109 5.62 -1.94 -18.88
CA LYS A 109 6.33 -1.24 -17.79
C LYS A 109 5.93 -1.80 -16.44
N LEU A 110 6.88 -1.85 -15.52
CA LEU A 110 6.65 -2.19 -14.11
C LEU A 110 6.50 -0.89 -13.32
N LEU A 111 5.24 -0.51 -13.08
CA LEU A 111 4.89 0.72 -12.36
C LEU A 111 4.42 0.35 -10.96
N ILE A 112 4.97 1.02 -9.95
CA ILE A 112 4.39 1.05 -8.60
C ILE A 112 3.51 2.28 -8.53
N ASP A 113 2.22 2.07 -8.35
CA ASP A 113 1.22 3.12 -8.19
C ASP A 113 0.94 3.33 -6.70
N LEU A 114 1.10 4.58 -6.25
CA LEU A 114 0.87 4.96 -4.85
C LEU A 114 -0.56 5.42 -4.59
N HIS A 115 -1.38 5.61 -5.64
CA HIS A 115 -2.75 6.12 -5.55
C HIS A 115 -2.83 7.43 -4.74
N LEU A 116 -1.91 8.37 -5.02
CA LEU A 116 -1.84 9.65 -4.30
C LEU A 116 -3.13 10.46 -4.42
N ASP A 117 -3.81 10.38 -5.57
CA ASP A 117 -5.13 10.97 -5.81
C ASP A 117 -6.16 10.53 -4.78
N ARG A 118 -6.10 9.27 -4.35
CA ARG A 118 -7.02 8.74 -3.33
C ARG A 118 -6.65 9.21 -1.93
N ILE A 119 -5.37 9.44 -1.65
CA ILE A 119 -4.92 10.01 -0.38
C ILE A 119 -5.37 11.47 -0.33
N GLU A 120 -5.10 12.25 -1.36
CA GLU A 120 -5.52 13.66 -1.50
C GLU A 120 -7.03 13.82 -1.27
N ASN A 121 -7.87 13.10 -2.02
CA ASN A 121 -9.33 13.19 -1.88
C ASN A 121 -9.82 12.84 -0.46
N ARG A 122 -9.14 11.92 0.24
CA ARG A 122 -9.50 11.56 1.62
C ARG A 122 -9.01 12.59 2.62
N THR A 123 -7.81 13.13 2.42
CA THR A 123 -7.28 14.22 3.22
C THR A 123 -8.15 15.46 3.10
N ASP A 124 -8.65 15.78 1.90
CA ASP A 124 -9.62 16.85 1.68
C ASP A 124 -10.90 16.65 2.51
N GLU A 125 -11.48 15.44 2.47
CA GLU A 125 -12.68 15.10 3.24
C GLU A 125 -12.41 15.19 4.76
N THR A 126 -11.30 14.63 5.23
CA THR A 126 -10.93 14.61 6.65
C THR A 126 -10.58 16.00 7.18
N LEU A 127 -9.81 16.80 6.44
CA LEU A 127 -9.50 18.18 6.80
C LEU A 127 -10.77 19.02 6.83
N LYS A 128 -11.65 18.89 5.83
CA LYS A 128 -12.94 19.59 5.84
C LYS A 128 -13.74 19.28 7.09
N ASP A 129 -13.89 18.00 7.44
CA ASP A 129 -14.65 17.61 8.63
C ASP A 129 -13.99 18.16 9.91
N ARG A 130 -12.66 18.05 10.05
CA ARG A 130 -11.92 18.64 11.19
C ARG A 130 -12.07 20.15 11.26
N PHE A 131 -11.96 20.85 10.14
CA PHE A 131 -12.13 22.29 10.07
C PHE A 131 -13.55 22.69 10.40
N LEU A 132 -14.58 21.90 10.09
CA LEU A 132 -15.99 22.16 10.42
C LEU A 132 -16.34 21.81 11.88
N GLU A 133 -15.61 20.89 12.51
CA GLU A 133 -15.80 20.50 13.91
C GLU A 133 -15.06 21.42 14.90
N ASN A 134 -13.94 22.03 14.49
CA ASN A 134 -13.10 22.88 15.34
C ASN A 134 -13.40 24.36 15.18
N ASN A 135 -13.38 25.13 16.26
CA ASN A 135 -13.60 26.58 16.17
C ASN A 135 -12.42 27.29 15.43
N VAL A 136 -12.58 28.57 15.10
CA VAL A 136 -11.60 29.32 14.30
C VAL A 136 -10.27 29.44 15.06
N SER A 137 -10.29 29.66 16.38
CA SER A 137 -9.04 29.71 17.15
C SER A 137 -8.27 28.38 17.15
N GLN A 138 -8.96 27.24 17.18
CA GLN A 138 -8.33 25.92 17.06
C GLN A 138 -7.76 25.69 15.67
N ILE A 139 -8.49 26.05 14.62
CA ILE A 139 -8.01 25.98 13.23
C ILE A 139 -6.71 26.76 13.09
N LEU A 140 -6.69 28.01 13.57
CA LEU A 140 -5.50 28.87 13.47
C LEU A 140 -4.31 28.32 14.22
N LYS A 141 -4.53 27.79 15.44
CA LYS A 141 -3.49 27.12 16.21
C LYS A 141 -2.93 25.91 15.47
N SER A 142 -3.79 25.14 14.80
CA SER A 142 -3.36 23.97 14.01
C SER A 142 -2.63 24.33 12.72
N LEU A 143 -2.91 25.52 12.14
CA LEU A 143 -2.24 26.03 10.95
C LEU A 143 -0.90 26.70 11.26
N SER A 144 -0.75 27.29 12.45
CA SER A 144 0.50 27.89 12.90
C SER A 144 1.56 26.83 13.13
N GLN A 145 2.55 26.75 12.24
CA GLN A 145 3.71 25.84 12.34
C GLN A 145 4.50 26.06 13.64
N ASN A 146 4.53 27.29 14.15
CA ASN A 146 5.17 27.58 15.41
C ASN A 146 4.15 27.41 16.54
N ASN A 147 4.46 26.50 17.47
CA ASN A 147 3.88 26.44 18.82
C ASN A 147 4.17 27.72 19.65
N ASP A 148 4.34 28.87 19.00
CA ASP A 148 4.51 30.14 19.64
C ASP A 148 3.23 30.42 20.43
N GLU A 149 3.39 30.60 21.74
CA GLU A 149 2.34 31.07 22.66
C GLU A 149 1.82 32.47 22.29
N ASP A 150 2.34 33.06 21.21
CA ASP A 150 2.14 34.42 20.73
C ASP A 150 1.10 34.52 19.60
N PHE A 151 0.21 33.53 19.42
CA PHE A 151 -0.98 33.74 18.57
C PHE A 151 -1.78 34.92 19.16
N ASP A 152 -1.73 36.06 18.46
CA ASP A 152 -2.47 37.25 18.87
C ASP A 152 -3.95 37.01 18.61
N ASP A 153 -4.73 36.93 19.67
CA ASP A 153 -6.19 36.83 19.56
C ASP A 153 -6.77 38.09 18.90
N VAL A 154 -6.06 39.22 18.98
CA VAL A 154 -6.49 40.50 18.42
C VAL A 154 -6.16 40.56 16.92
N LEU A 155 -7.22 40.52 16.10
CA LEU A 155 -7.13 40.69 14.65
C LEU A 155 -7.00 42.17 14.27
N HIS A 156 -7.68 43.06 15.01
CA HIS A 156 -7.63 44.49 14.80
C HIS A 156 -7.95 45.26 16.08
N GLU A 157 -7.33 46.42 16.30
CA GLU A 157 -7.64 47.32 17.43
C GLU A 157 -7.97 48.73 16.93
N TYR A 158 -9.18 49.21 17.25
CA TYR A 158 -9.60 50.58 16.97
C TYR A 158 -9.87 51.35 18.26
N GLN A 159 -9.01 52.31 18.57
CA GLN A 159 -9.11 53.17 19.77
C GLN A 159 -9.29 52.40 21.10
N GLY A 160 -8.69 51.22 21.22
CA GLY A 160 -8.80 50.35 22.40
C GLY A 160 -10.00 49.40 22.40
N VAL A 161 -10.79 49.37 21.31
CA VAL A 161 -11.80 48.34 21.05
C VAL A 161 -11.16 47.29 20.15
N GLU A 162 -11.10 46.05 20.65
CA GLU A 162 -10.42 44.94 19.99
C GLU A 162 -11.44 44.07 19.23
N TYR A 163 -11.11 43.73 17.98
CA TYR A 163 -11.78 42.69 17.22
C TYR A 163 -10.92 41.44 17.26
N THR A 164 -11.45 40.36 17.84
CA THR A 164 -10.65 39.16 18.16
C THR A 164 -11.17 37.88 17.51
N VAL A 165 -10.33 36.85 17.44
CA VAL A 165 -10.75 35.51 16.99
C VAL A 165 -11.75 34.89 17.97
N SER A 166 -11.55 35.09 19.28
CA SER A 166 -12.47 34.62 20.30
C SER A 166 -13.90 35.17 20.14
N MET A 167 -14.07 36.37 19.60
CA MET A 167 -15.39 36.88 19.22
C MET A 167 -16.02 36.07 18.09
N ILE A 168 -15.24 35.71 17.06
CA ILE A 168 -15.72 34.87 15.95
C ILE A 168 -16.16 33.51 16.45
N ASP A 169 -15.38 32.90 17.35
CA ASP A 169 -15.73 31.62 17.98
C ASP A 169 -17.05 31.72 18.75
N THR A 170 -17.22 32.78 19.55
CA THR A 170 -18.45 33.04 20.31
C THR A 170 -19.65 33.24 19.38
N MET A 171 -19.45 33.96 18.27
CA MET A 171 -20.48 34.16 17.24
C MET A 171 -20.92 32.85 16.57
N LEU A 172 -20.07 31.82 16.50
CA LEU A 172 -20.40 30.54 15.89
C LEU A 172 -21.17 29.58 16.81
N GLU A 173 -21.17 29.82 18.12
CA GLU A 173 -21.77 28.91 19.11
C GLU A 173 -23.28 28.71 18.90
N ASP A 174 -24.04 29.82 18.90
CA ASP A 174 -25.47 29.84 18.67
C ASP A 174 -26.01 31.24 18.32
N GLU A 175 -27.30 31.31 17.94
CA GLU A 175 -27.98 32.55 17.53
C GLU A 175 -27.97 33.64 18.62
N TYR A 176 -28.06 33.25 19.90
CA TYR A 176 -28.04 34.21 21.00
C TYR A 176 -26.66 34.82 21.14
N SER A 177 -25.62 33.99 21.24
CA SER A 177 -24.21 34.41 21.32
C SER A 177 -23.85 35.30 20.13
N TYR A 178 -24.25 34.94 18.91
CA TYR A 178 -24.09 35.76 17.70
C TYR A 178 -24.67 37.17 17.87
N SER A 179 -25.95 37.27 18.26
CA SER A 179 -26.62 38.57 18.42
C SER A 179 -26.04 39.41 19.58
N GLU A 180 -25.63 38.74 20.67
CA GLU A 180 -25.03 39.38 21.84
C GLU A 180 -23.65 39.94 21.50
N THR A 181 -22.77 39.14 20.88
CA THR A 181 -21.42 39.59 20.48
C THR A 181 -21.46 40.77 19.52
N ILE A 182 -22.35 40.75 18.51
CA ILE A 182 -22.53 41.90 17.61
C ILE A 182 -22.99 43.15 18.38
N SER A 183 -23.98 43.00 19.25
CA SER A 183 -24.52 44.13 20.01
C SER A 183 -23.49 44.68 21.00
N GLU A 184 -22.67 43.84 21.63
CA GLU A 184 -21.62 44.24 22.55
C GLU A 184 -20.52 44.99 21.82
N TYR A 185 -20.00 44.44 20.72
CA TYR A 185 -18.95 45.08 19.93
C TYR A 185 -19.37 46.44 19.37
N ARG A 186 -20.58 46.53 18.79
CA ARG A 186 -21.12 47.81 18.28
C ARG A 186 -21.24 48.84 19.40
N LYS A 187 -21.69 48.43 20.58
CA LYS A 187 -21.81 49.33 21.74
C LYS A 187 -20.45 49.79 22.27
N GLU A 188 -19.43 48.93 22.26
CA GLU A 188 -18.07 49.34 22.62
C GLU A 188 -17.52 50.37 21.63
N LEU A 189 -17.82 50.22 20.34
CA LEU A 189 -17.52 51.25 19.33
C LEU A 189 -18.31 52.55 19.59
N GLU A 190 -19.60 52.49 19.92
CA GLU A 190 -20.41 53.68 20.26
C GLU A 190 -19.87 54.48 21.47
N ASP A 191 -19.13 53.82 22.37
CA ASP A 191 -18.50 54.49 23.51
C ASP A 191 -17.29 55.36 23.08
N VAL A 192 -16.70 55.07 21.91
CA VAL A 192 -15.54 55.80 21.36
C VAL A 192 -15.83 56.64 20.12
N VAL A 193 -16.87 56.29 19.34
CA VAL A 193 -17.31 57.01 18.14
C VAL A 193 -18.83 57.29 18.15
N PRO A 194 -19.32 58.33 17.44
CA PRO A 194 -20.75 58.55 17.29
C PRO A 194 -21.49 57.34 16.68
N GLU A 195 -22.73 57.09 17.11
CA GLU A 195 -23.58 55.99 16.64
C GLU A 195 -23.72 55.94 15.11
N ASP A 196 -23.80 57.10 14.45
CA ASP A 196 -23.91 57.21 12.99
C ASP A 196 -22.58 56.97 12.23
N GLU A 197 -21.46 56.82 12.95
CA GLU A 197 -20.14 56.51 12.39
C GLU A 197 -19.72 55.05 12.62
N VAL A 198 -20.43 54.27 13.44
CA VAL A 198 -20.06 52.87 13.78
C VAL A 198 -19.93 51.99 12.54
N ASP A 199 -20.92 52.02 11.62
CA ASP A 199 -20.85 51.23 10.39
C ASP A 199 -19.69 51.64 9.48
N SER A 200 -19.29 52.92 9.52
CA SER A 200 -18.12 53.41 8.78
C SER A 200 -16.83 52.87 9.38
N VAL A 201 -16.74 52.80 10.71
CA VAL A 201 -15.57 52.22 11.38
C VAL A 201 -15.45 50.73 11.10
N ILE A 202 -16.55 49.96 11.16
CA ILE A 202 -16.52 48.53 10.82
C ILE A 202 -16.12 48.32 9.35
N ALA A 203 -16.60 49.18 8.44
CA ALA A 203 -16.19 49.13 7.04
C ALA A 203 -14.70 49.45 6.84
N ASP A 204 -14.16 50.45 7.56
CA ASP A 204 -12.73 50.77 7.53
C ASP A 204 -11.88 49.59 8.05
N ILE A 205 -12.32 48.91 9.13
CA ILE A 205 -11.64 47.71 9.65
C ILE A 205 -11.67 46.55 8.63
N LEU A 206 -12.81 46.36 7.97
CA LEU A 206 -12.97 45.35 6.92
C LEU A 206 -12.03 45.61 5.74
N ASP A 207 -11.91 46.87 5.31
CA ASP A 207 -10.97 47.28 4.26
C ASP A 207 -9.52 47.02 4.71
N ASP A 208 -9.15 47.36 5.96
CA ASP A 208 -7.82 47.10 6.51
C ASP A 208 -7.46 45.60 6.53
N ILE A 209 -8.39 44.73 6.96
CA ILE A 209 -8.19 43.26 6.95
C ILE A 209 -8.07 42.74 5.52
N SER A 210 -8.85 43.29 4.58
CA SER A 210 -8.80 42.90 3.18
C SER A 210 -7.51 43.35 2.49
N GLU A 211 -6.92 44.47 2.90
CA GLU A 211 -5.68 45.01 2.33
C GLU A 211 -4.41 44.34 2.89
N ALA A 212 -4.46 43.77 4.10
CA ALA A 212 -3.31 43.27 4.85
C ALA A 212 -2.40 42.28 4.09
N ASP A 213 -2.95 41.41 3.23
CA ASP A 213 -2.17 40.39 2.49
C ASP A 213 -2.05 40.61 0.97
N THR A 214 -2.45 41.77 0.45
CA THR A 214 -2.22 42.09 -0.98
C THR A 214 -0.73 42.19 -1.36
N VAL A 215 0.18 42.02 -0.40
CA VAL A 215 1.64 42.07 -0.60
C VAL A 215 2.21 40.76 -1.17
N ASN A 216 1.50 39.63 -1.02
CA ASN A 216 1.89 38.33 -1.60
C ASN A 216 0.68 37.69 -2.32
N GLU A 217 0.36 38.18 -3.52
CA GLU A 217 -0.75 37.69 -4.38
C GLU A 217 -0.67 36.18 -4.73
N GLU A 218 0.44 35.50 -4.39
CA GLU A 218 0.63 34.06 -4.64
C GLU A 218 0.18 33.18 -3.46
N ASP A 219 -0.11 33.74 -2.28
CA ASP A 219 -0.56 32.97 -1.11
C ASP A 219 -2.09 32.83 -1.08
N VAL A 220 -2.57 31.77 -1.74
CA VAL A 220 -4.00 31.41 -1.78
C VAL A 220 -4.56 31.22 -0.37
N LEU A 221 -3.78 30.68 0.57
CA LEU A 221 -4.25 30.41 1.93
C LEU A 221 -4.49 31.72 2.68
N ALA A 222 -3.60 32.71 2.55
CA ALA A 222 -3.77 34.04 3.13
C ALA A 222 -5.07 34.73 2.68
N GLU A 223 -5.40 34.66 1.39
CA GLU A 223 -6.68 35.18 0.87
C GLU A 223 -7.89 34.50 1.55
N GLN A 224 -7.84 33.18 1.71
CA GLN A 224 -8.91 32.44 2.38
C GLN A 224 -9.02 32.78 3.87
N MET A 225 -7.90 33.05 4.55
CA MET A 225 -7.89 33.46 5.95
C MET A 225 -8.47 34.87 6.14
N ASN A 226 -8.12 35.83 5.29
CA ASN A 226 -8.70 37.17 5.36
C ASN A 226 -10.21 37.16 5.11
N ARG A 227 -10.68 36.32 4.18
CA ARG A 227 -12.10 36.13 3.97
C ARG A 227 -12.79 35.58 5.22
N LEU A 228 -12.16 34.64 5.94
CA LEU A 228 -12.68 34.11 7.21
C LEU A 228 -12.86 35.20 8.27
N PHE A 229 -11.90 36.13 8.37
CA PHE A 229 -11.95 37.26 9.30
C PHE A 229 -12.89 38.38 8.86
N SER A 230 -13.18 38.48 7.56
CA SER A 230 -14.05 39.50 6.99
C SER A 230 -15.54 39.17 7.13
N ILE A 231 -15.93 37.89 7.04
CA ILE A 231 -17.34 37.46 7.09
C ILE A 231 -18.09 37.98 8.33
N PRO A 232 -17.55 37.91 9.57
CA PRO A 232 -18.25 38.43 10.74
C PRO A 232 -18.50 39.95 10.66
N LEU A 233 -17.54 40.73 10.17
CA LEU A 233 -17.66 42.19 10.01
C LEU A 233 -18.67 42.56 8.92
N GLU A 234 -18.66 41.85 7.79
CA GLU A 234 -19.67 41.99 6.74
C GLU A 234 -21.08 41.70 7.29
N SER A 235 -21.20 40.69 8.13
CA SER A 235 -22.45 40.31 8.80
C SER A 235 -22.97 41.43 9.72
N MET A 236 -22.06 42.11 10.44
CA MET A 236 -22.38 43.24 11.32
C MET A 236 -22.91 44.46 10.56
N ILE A 237 -22.40 44.74 9.35
CA ILE A 237 -22.83 45.87 8.50
C ILE A 237 -24.14 45.55 7.78
N SER A 238 -24.26 44.31 7.28
CA SER A 238 -25.38 43.90 6.41
C SER A 238 -26.64 43.44 7.16
N GLU A 239 -26.58 43.35 8.50
CA GLU A 239 -27.63 42.80 9.36
C GLU A 239 -28.03 41.36 8.95
N THR A 240 -27.04 40.54 8.60
CA THR A 240 -27.24 39.16 8.18
C THR A 240 -27.70 38.28 9.36
N ASP A 241 -28.60 37.32 9.11
CA ASP A 241 -29.08 36.39 10.14
C ASP A 241 -28.04 35.29 10.47
N TYR A 242 -28.19 34.65 11.63
CA TYR A 242 -27.23 33.65 12.11
C TYR A 242 -27.07 32.45 11.16
N ASP A 243 -28.15 31.98 10.55
CA ASP A 243 -28.10 30.81 9.67
C ASP A 243 -27.29 31.12 8.41
N GLN A 244 -27.45 32.31 7.84
CA GLN A 244 -26.66 32.75 6.70
C GLN A 244 -25.20 33.00 7.09
N PHE A 245 -24.93 33.70 8.19
CA PHE A 245 -23.57 33.90 8.71
C PHE A 245 -22.84 32.57 8.91
N LYS A 246 -23.48 31.62 9.59
CA LYS A 246 -22.91 30.29 9.83
C LYS A 246 -22.63 29.55 8.54
N HIS A 247 -23.55 29.62 7.57
CA HIS A 247 -23.36 28.97 6.27
C HIS A 247 -22.14 29.53 5.53
N GLU A 248 -21.96 30.84 5.53
CA GLU A 248 -20.81 31.51 4.91
C GLU A 248 -19.50 31.14 5.63
N MET A 249 -19.50 31.11 6.96
CA MET A 249 -18.35 30.65 7.75
C MET A 249 -17.98 29.19 7.49
N ASP A 250 -18.96 28.28 7.44
CA ASP A 250 -18.72 26.86 7.15
C ASP A 250 -18.21 26.64 5.71
N GLN A 251 -18.71 27.41 4.76
CA GLN A 251 -18.19 27.43 3.39
C GLN A 251 -16.75 27.91 3.36
N GLN A 252 -16.42 28.97 4.08
CA GLN A 252 -15.06 29.52 4.12
C GLN A 252 -14.08 28.56 4.79
N ARG A 253 -14.46 27.93 5.90
CA ARG A 253 -13.66 26.89 6.57
C ARG A 253 -13.39 25.70 5.65
N THR A 254 -14.39 25.30 4.84
CA THR A 254 -14.20 24.28 3.81
C THR A 254 -13.19 24.72 2.74
N GLN A 255 -13.25 25.98 2.27
CA GLN A 255 -12.31 26.50 1.27
C GLN A 255 -10.87 26.58 1.81
N ILE A 256 -10.71 26.96 3.08
CA ILE A 256 -9.41 26.94 3.75
C ILE A 256 -8.88 25.50 3.81
N ALA A 257 -9.69 24.54 4.26
CA ALA A 257 -9.29 23.13 4.35
C ALA A 257 -8.80 22.58 3.00
N LEU A 258 -9.52 22.87 1.90
CA LEU A 258 -9.13 22.45 0.55
C LEU A 258 -7.87 23.16 0.05
N SER A 259 -7.74 24.46 0.31
CA SER A 259 -6.56 25.23 -0.11
C SER A 259 -5.31 24.78 0.64
N TYR A 260 -5.45 24.52 1.94
CA TYR A 260 -4.40 23.97 2.79
C TYR A 260 -4.00 22.56 2.37
N SER A 261 -4.97 21.68 2.09
CA SER A 261 -4.71 20.33 1.57
C SER A 261 -3.96 20.39 0.23
N SER A 262 -4.44 21.17 -0.73
CA SER A 262 -3.81 21.33 -2.04
C SER A 262 -2.38 21.87 -1.94
N MET A 263 -2.13 22.84 -1.05
CA MET A 263 -0.78 23.36 -0.80
C MET A 263 0.17 22.26 -0.29
N MET A 264 -0.29 21.42 0.65
CA MET A 264 0.51 20.33 1.19
C MET A 264 0.73 19.21 0.15
N PHE A 265 -0.30 18.86 -0.63
CA PHE A 265 -0.18 17.84 -1.67
C PHE A 265 0.66 18.29 -2.85
N ASP A 266 0.63 19.57 -3.21
CA ASP A 266 1.53 20.13 -4.23
C ASP A 266 3.01 19.91 -3.85
N GLU A 267 3.35 19.98 -2.56
CA GLU A 267 4.70 19.68 -2.09
C GLU A 267 4.99 18.18 -2.09
N VAL A 268 4.04 17.36 -1.62
CA VAL A 268 4.15 15.90 -1.67
C VAL A 268 4.31 15.40 -3.12
N GLU A 269 3.60 15.95 -4.10
CA GLU A 269 3.69 15.56 -5.51
C GLU A 269 5.01 15.97 -6.17
N ARG A 270 5.66 17.04 -5.69
CA ARG A 270 6.99 17.45 -6.16
C ARG A 270 8.07 16.45 -5.73
N GLU A 271 7.96 15.95 -4.50
CA GLU A 271 8.93 15.03 -3.91
C GLU A 271 8.61 13.55 -4.22
N ILE A 272 7.33 13.19 -4.32
CA ILE A 272 6.86 11.83 -4.51
C ILE A 272 6.05 11.75 -5.82
N PRO A 273 6.57 11.11 -6.88
CA PRO A 273 5.80 10.94 -8.11
C PRO A 273 4.59 10.02 -7.87
N HIS A 274 3.49 10.26 -8.59
CA HIS A 274 2.27 9.41 -8.53
C HIS A 274 2.55 7.92 -8.77
N GLY A 275 3.59 7.62 -9.54
CA GLY A 275 4.06 6.26 -9.70
C GLY A 275 5.56 6.22 -9.96
N ILE A 276 6.17 5.15 -9.47
CA ILE A 276 7.60 4.89 -9.65
C ILE A 276 7.74 3.87 -10.78
N ASP A 277 8.39 4.27 -11.87
CA ASP A 277 8.78 3.33 -12.92
C ASP A 277 10.04 2.60 -12.50
N ILE A 278 9.84 1.39 -11.98
CA ILE A 278 10.92 0.54 -11.47
C ILE A 278 11.89 0.16 -12.58
N SER A 279 11.47 0.21 -13.85
CA SER A 279 12.37 -0.02 -14.98
C SER A 279 13.34 1.12 -15.24
N GLU A 280 13.04 2.33 -14.77
CA GLU A 280 13.91 3.51 -14.91
C GLU A 280 14.81 3.69 -13.67
N GLU A 281 14.38 3.20 -12.51
CA GLU A 281 15.12 3.30 -11.23
C GLU A 281 16.15 2.18 -11.01
N ILE A 282 15.91 0.99 -11.55
CA ILE A 282 16.81 -0.16 -11.43
C ILE A 282 17.86 -0.13 -12.53
N ASP A 283 19.10 -0.56 -12.23
CA ASP A 283 20.14 -0.63 -13.27
C ASP A 283 19.81 -1.63 -14.39
N ASP A 284 20.37 -1.40 -15.59
CA ASP A 284 20.12 -2.24 -16.77
C ASP A 284 20.46 -3.74 -16.54
N GLU A 285 21.42 -4.05 -15.66
CA GLU A 285 21.85 -5.43 -15.39
C GLU A 285 20.84 -6.16 -14.49
N GLU A 286 20.40 -5.50 -13.43
CA GLU A 286 19.37 -5.93 -12.50
C GLU A 286 18.02 -6.09 -13.23
N PHE A 287 17.65 -5.12 -14.06
CA PHE A 287 16.44 -5.20 -14.86
C PHE A 287 16.48 -6.36 -15.87
N ALA A 288 17.65 -6.66 -16.45
CA ALA A 288 17.83 -7.81 -17.31
C ALA A 288 17.60 -9.15 -16.56
N TYR A 289 17.91 -9.24 -15.27
CA TYR A 289 17.54 -10.43 -14.47
C TYR A 289 16.02 -10.56 -14.32
N ILE A 290 15.30 -9.45 -14.12
CA ILE A 290 13.83 -9.43 -14.04
C ILE A 290 13.21 -9.85 -15.39
N GLU A 291 13.69 -9.30 -16.51
CA GLU A 291 13.22 -9.71 -17.85
C GLU A 291 13.49 -11.18 -18.14
N ASN A 292 14.67 -11.69 -17.74
CA ASN A 292 14.99 -13.11 -17.89
C ASN A 292 14.08 -13.98 -17.01
N ALA A 293 13.82 -13.57 -15.76
CA ALA A 293 12.89 -14.27 -14.88
C ALA A 293 11.48 -14.29 -15.48
N ARG A 294 10.99 -13.15 -15.97
CA ARG A 294 9.73 -13.03 -16.71
C ARG A 294 9.65 -14.01 -17.88
N ASN A 295 10.67 -14.05 -18.73
CA ASN A 295 10.73 -14.98 -19.87
C ASN A 295 10.69 -16.45 -19.42
N ILE A 296 11.39 -16.80 -18.34
CA ILE A 296 11.38 -18.15 -17.77
C ILE A 296 10.00 -18.50 -17.20
N ILE A 297 9.37 -17.56 -16.49
CA ILE A 297 8.05 -17.70 -15.90
C ILE A 297 6.98 -17.90 -16.98
N GLN A 298 7.02 -17.12 -18.06
CA GLN A 298 6.11 -17.29 -19.18
C GLN A 298 6.28 -18.64 -19.89
N MET A 299 7.47 -19.25 -19.80
CA MET A 299 7.72 -20.62 -20.30
C MET A 299 7.38 -21.72 -19.29
N SER A 300 7.05 -21.39 -18.04
CA SER A 300 6.79 -22.37 -16.96
C SER A 300 5.73 -23.40 -17.35
N TRP A 301 4.61 -22.97 -17.95
CA TRP A 301 3.55 -23.86 -18.40
C TRP A 301 4.04 -24.84 -19.48
N MET A 302 4.92 -24.38 -20.39
CA MET A 302 5.52 -25.26 -21.42
C MET A 302 6.40 -26.31 -20.76
N PHE A 303 7.12 -25.95 -19.69
CA PHE A 303 7.93 -26.91 -18.96
C PHE A 303 7.09 -27.93 -18.18
N ILE A 304 5.96 -27.53 -17.61
CA ILE A 304 5.03 -28.45 -16.93
C ILE A 304 4.49 -29.47 -17.94
N ILE A 305 3.95 -29.01 -19.06
CA ILE A 305 3.42 -29.87 -20.12
C ILE A 305 4.55 -30.73 -20.73
N GLY A 306 5.70 -30.12 -21.01
CA GLY A 306 6.87 -30.78 -21.58
C GLY A 306 7.39 -31.89 -20.67
N SER A 307 7.48 -31.64 -19.36
CA SER A 307 7.89 -32.62 -18.36
C SER A 307 6.90 -33.77 -18.28
N LEU A 308 5.59 -33.49 -18.30
CA LEU A 308 4.55 -34.51 -18.29
C LEU A 308 4.61 -35.39 -19.55
N LEU A 309 4.72 -34.78 -20.73
CA LEU A 309 4.89 -35.49 -22.01
C LEU A 309 6.18 -36.32 -22.02
N ALA A 310 7.28 -35.79 -21.48
CA ALA A 310 8.54 -36.51 -21.35
C ALA A 310 8.39 -37.73 -20.44
N ILE A 311 7.73 -37.60 -19.28
CA ILE A 311 7.46 -38.74 -18.38
C ILE A 311 6.61 -39.81 -19.09
N ILE A 312 5.57 -39.42 -19.83
CA ILE A 312 4.73 -40.35 -20.61
C ILE A 312 5.56 -41.07 -21.68
N LEU A 313 6.38 -40.34 -22.43
CA LEU A 313 7.23 -40.88 -23.49
C LEU A 313 8.29 -41.84 -22.91
N LEU A 314 8.92 -41.47 -21.80
CA LEU A 314 9.85 -42.32 -21.08
C LEU A 314 9.17 -43.59 -20.56
N ALA A 315 7.94 -43.50 -20.06
CA ALA A 315 7.16 -44.65 -19.59
C ALA A 315 6.81 -45.59 -20.75
N TYR A 316 6.43 -45.02 -21.89
CA TYR A 316 6.21 -45.77 -23.13
C TYR A 316 7.48 -46.47 -23.62
N LEU A 317 8.64 -45.83 -23.49
CA LEU A 317 9.92 -46.41 -23.88
C LEU A 317 10.31 -47.58 -22.96
N VAL A 318 10.11 -47.44 -21.64
CA VAL A 318 10.26 -48.55 -20.68
C VAL A 318 9.31 -49.70 -21.02
N TRP A 319 8.06 -49.40 -21.36
CA TRP A 319 7.09 -50.41 -21.80
C TRP A 319 7.57 -51.16 -23.05
N THR A 320 8.06 -50.43 -24.06
CA THR A 320 8.54 -51.00 -25.33
C THR A 320 9.73 -51.94 -25.12
N ILE A 321 10.66 -51.58 -24.22
CA ILE A 321 11.86 -52.37 -23.93
C ILE A 321 11.55 -53.60 -23.07
N SER A 322 10.65 -53.43 -22.09
CA SER A 322 10.29 -54.49 -21.14
C SER A 322 9.22 -55.45 -21.65
N ARG A 323 8.38 -55.01 -22.60
CA ARG A 323 7.18 -55.70 -23.10
C ARG A 323 6.21 -56.12 -21.99
N SER A 324 6.22 -55.44 -20.85
CA SER A 324 5.35 -55.73 -19.72
C SER A 324 4.77 -54.43 -19.19
N PRO A 325 3.45 -54.32 -18.97
CA PRO A 325 2.84 -53.13 -18.38
C PRO A 325 3.20 -52.93 -16.91
N ALA A 326 3.68 -53.96 -16.20
CA ALA A 326 4.07 -53.83 -14.79
C ALA A 326 5.38 -53.03 -14.61
N VAL A 327 6.34 -53.19 -15.51
CA VAL A 327 7.65 -52.53 -15.41
C VAL A 327 7.59 -51.00 -15.53
N PRO A 328 6.90 -50.38 -16.51
CA PRO A 328 6.77 -48.93 -16.58
C PRO A 328 6.00 -48.35 -15.38
N SER A 329 4.93 -49.00 -14.91
CA SER A 329 4.22 -48.54 -13.70
C SER A 329 5.12 -48.58 -12.46
N PHE A 330 5.95 -49.61 -12.32
CA PHE A 330 6.93 -49.67 -11.22
C PHE A 330 8.01 -48.59 -11.35
N ALA A 331 8.55 -48.39 -12.56
CA ALA A 331 9.57 -47.41 -12.87
C ALA A 331 9.09 -45.98 -12.57
N VAL A 332 7.91 -45.62 -13.08
CA VAL A 332 7.24 -44.33 -12.79
C VAL A 332 6.97 -44.19 -11.30
N GLY A 333 6.46 -45.25 -10.65
CA GLY A 333 6.14 -45.23 -9.23
C GLY A 333 7.37 -44.99 -8.34
N ILE A 334 8.49 -45.66 -8.61
CA ILE A 334 9.75 -45.43 -7.88
C ILE A 334 10.29 -44.03 -8.15
N ALA A 335 10.30 -43.59 -9.42
CA ALA A 335 10.78 -42.25 -9.77
C ALA A 335 9.98 -41.16 -9.04
N ALA A 336 8.65 -41.29 -9.00
CA ALA A 336 7.77 -40.38 -8.28
C ALA A 336 7.99 -40.42 -6.76
N ILE A 337 8.10 -41.60 -6.14
CA ILE A 337 8.43 -41.72 -4.70
C ILE A 337 9.76 -41.03 -4.39
N ALA A 338 10.80 -41.33 -5.17
CA ALA A 338 12.12 -40.77 -4.95
C ALA A 338 12.15 -39.25 -5.16
N ALA A 339 11.44 -38.73 -6.18
CA ALA A 339 11.27 -37.30 -6.40
C ALA A 339 10.50 -36.64 -5.24
N GLY A 340 9.41 -37.23 -4.76
CA GLY A 340 8.65 -36.71 -3.63
C GLY A 340 9.43 -36.73 -2.32
N ILE A 341 10.25 -37.76 -2.07
CA ILE A 341 11.17 -37.78 -0.91
C ILE A 341 12.23 -36.68 -1.07
N ALA A 342 12.83 -36.55 -2.25
CA ALA A 342 13.82 -35.51 -2.52
C ALA A 342 13.24 -34.11 -2.33
N GLY A 343 12.02 -33.85 -2.81
CA GLY A 343 11.30 -32.59 -2.61
C GLY A 343 10.99 -32.31 -1.15
N ALA A 344 10.55 -33.32 -0.38
CA ALA A 344 10.30 -33.16 1.05
C ALA A 344 11.59 -32.86 1.84
N VAL A 345 12.69 -33.56 1.53
CA VAL A 345 14.01 -33.26 2.11
C VAL A 345 14.49 -31.88 1.67
N GLY A 346 14.22 -31.48 0.43
CA GLY A 346 14.52 -30.17 -0.13
C GLY A 346 13.82 -29.06 0.64
N SER A 347 12.51 -29.18 0.89
CA SER A 347 11.74 -28.21 1.69
C SER A 347 12.33 -28.06 3.10
N TRP A 348 12.60 -29.17 3.78
CA TRP A 348 13.17 -29.12 5.14
C TRP A 348 14.58 -28.52 5.18
N SER A 349 15.42 -28.85 4.20
CA SER A 349 16.78 -28.30 4.10
C SER A 349 16.74 -26.83 3.66
N GLY A 350 15.77 -26.47 2.82
CA GLY A 350 15.53 -25.13 2.33
C GLY A 350 15.23 -24.15 3.45
N LYS A 351 14.39 -24.53 4.43
CA LYS A 351 14.14 -23.69 5.62
C LYS A 351 15.43 -23.35 6.37
N ARG A 352 16.33 -24.31 6.57
CA ARG A 352 17.64 -24.04 7.22
C ARG A 352 18.54 -23.13 6.41
N VAL A 353 18.55 -23.30 5.09
CA VAL A 353 19.33 -22.44 4.19
C VAL A 353 18.74 -21.03 4.20
N LEU A 354 17.41 -20.90 4.18
CA LEU A 354 16.71 -19.63 4.32
C LEU A 354 17.09 -18.94 5.63
N ASP A 355 17.04 -19.63 6.77
CA ASP A 355 17.44 -19.05 8.07
C ASP A 355 18.87 -18.48 8.02
N SER A 356 19.80 -19.21 7.39
CA SER A 356 21.19 -18.75 7.24
C SER A 356 21.34 -17.56 6.28
N LEU A 357 20.55 -17.53 5.20
CA LEU A 357 20.55 -16.41 4.26
C LEU A 357 19.92 -15.16 4.88
N LEU A 358 18.80 -15.31 5.59
CA LEU A 358 18.13 -14.23 6.32
C LEU A 358 19.07 -13.63 7.38
N GLU A 359 19.80 -14.46 8.12
CA GLU A 359 20.83 -14.01 9.06
C GLU A 359 21.92 -13.18 8.36
N GLU A 360 22.40 -13.63 7.19
CA GLU A 360 23.42 -12.91 6.41
C GLU A 360 22.93 -11.55 5.88
N ILE A 361 21.69 -11.47 5.38
CA ILE A 361 21.16 -10.22 4.79
C ILE A 361 20.57 -9.26 5.84
N SER A 362 20.23 -9.76 7.04
CA SER A 362 19.63 -8.96 8.12
C SER A 362 20.45 -7.75 8.57
N VAL A 363 21.75 -7.73 8.27
CA VAL A 363 22.66 -6.65 8.67
C VAL A 363 22.33 -5.32 7.99
N ASN A 364 21.82 -5.36 6.75
CA ASN A 364 21.59 -4.16 5.93
C ASN A 364 20.16 -4.03 5.41
N THR A 365 19.26 -4.89 5.85
CA THR A 365 17.91 -4.99 5.29
C THR A 365 16.89 -4.55 6.34
N PRO A 366 15.92 -3.67 6.01
CA PRO A 366 14.85 -3.32 6.92
C PRO A 366 14.12 -4.57 7.43
N GLN A 367 13.74 -4.57 8.72
CA GLN A 367 13.10 -5.72 9.38
C GLN A 367 11.85 -6.18 8.64
N ILE A 368 11.06 -5.25 8.12
CA ILE A 368 9.84 -5.54 7.36
C ILE A 368 10.09 -6.32 6.07
N VAL A 369 11.21 -6.07 5.39
CA VAL A 369 11.60 -6.81 4.18
C VAL A 369 12.00 -8.24 4.56
N LEU A 370 12.69 -8.44 5.70
CA LEU A 370 13.04 -9.77 6.19
C LEU A 370 11.82 -10.59 6.55
N GLU A 371 10.88 -10.00 7.29
CA GLU A 371 9.61 -10.65 7.67
C GLU A 371 8.81 -11.04 6.43
N THR A 372 8.72 -10.15 5.46
CA THR A 372 8.08 -10.42 4.17
C THR A 372 8.73 -11.61 3.48
N ILE A 373 10.07 -11.61 3.31
CA ILE A 373 10.81 -12.72 2.67
C ILE A 373 10.58 -14.04 3.44
N GLU A 374 10.64 -14.02 4.76
CA GLU A 374 10.44 -15.20 5.60
C GLU A 374 9.04 -15.79 5.39
N ILE A 375 8.00 -14.96 5.51
CA ILE A 375 6.60 -15.35 5.34
C ILE A 375 6.37 -15.96 3.94
N PHE A 376 6.88 -15.31 2.89
CA PHE A 376 6.82 -15.83 1.52
C PHE A 376 7.49 -17.19 1.40
N MET A 377 8.74 -17.29 1.84
CA MET A 377 9.55 -18.49 1.66
C MET A 377 9.02 -19.67 2.48
N VAL A 378 8.51 -19.44 3.69
CA VAL A 378 7.86 -20.48 4.50
C VAL A 378 6.62 -21.02 3.78
N ASN A 379 5.74 -20.15 3.28
CA ASN A 379 4.52 -20.56 2.59
C ASN A 379 4.84 -21.32 1.29
N ILE A 380 5.85 -20.89 0.52
CA ILE A 380 6.33 -21.59 -0.67
C ILE A 380 6.82 -23.00 -0.33
N MET A 381 7.63 -23.12 0.73
CA MET A 381 8.21 -24.39 1.15
C MET A 381 7.14 -25.37 1.65
N ASP A 382 6.06 -24.89 2.25
CA ASP A 382 4.94 -25.70 2.72
C ASP A 382 4.09 -26.22 1.55
N VAL A 383 3.81 -25.38 0.55
CA VAL A 383 3.17 -25.83 -0.70
C VAL A 383 4.05 -26.85 -1.42
N PHE A 384 5.35 -26.61 -1.51
CA PHE A 384 6.30 -27.54 -2.13
C PHE A 384 6.37 -28.88 -1.38
N LEU A 385 6.32 -28.86 -0.04
CA LEU A 385 6.26 -30.07 0.78
C LEU A 385 4.98 -30.86 0.52
N LEU A 386 3.82 -30.20 0.49
CA LEU A 386 2.52 -30.84 0.25
C LEU A 386 2.49 -31.51 -1.13
N GLN A 387 2.97 -30.82 -2.18
CA GLN A 387 3.07 -31.39 -3.52
C GLN A 387 4.02 -32.58 -3.58
N SER A 388 5.16 -32.49 -2.90
CA SER A 388 6.14 -33.58 -2.79
C SER A 388 5.54 -34.83 -2.14
N ILE A 389 4.74 -34.66 -1.09
CA ILE A 389 4.00 -35.75 -0.43
C ILE A 389 2.97 -36.35 -1.39
N ALA A 390 2.22 -35.52 -2.12
CA ALA A 390 1.23 -35.98 -3.09
C ALA A 390 1.87 -36.79 -4.24
N ILE A 391 3.02 -36.35 -4.76
CA ILE A 391 3.79 -37.08 -5.78
C ILE A 391 4.27 -38.43 -5.24
N ALA A 392 4.78 -38.47 -4.01
CA ALA A 392 5.20 -39.73 -3.39
C ALA A 392 4.02 -40.69 -3.20
N ALA A 393 2.86 -40.18 -2.76
CA ALA A 393 1.65 -40.98 -2.62
C ALA A 393 1.18 -41.55 -3.96
N MET A 394 1.14 -40.73 -5.03
CA MET A 394 0.85 -41.21 -6.39
C MET A 394 1.84 -42.29 -6.83
N GLY A 395 3.12 -42.11 -6.56
CA GLY A 395 4.15 -43.10 -6.83
C GLY A 395 3.89 -44.43 -6.13
N ALA A 396 3.48 -44.40 -4.86
CA ALA A 396 3.11 -45.59 -4.09
C ALA A 396 1.89 -46.33 -4.70
N VAL A 397 0.90 -45.59 -5.21
CA VAL A 397 -0.23 -46.18 -5.96
C VAL A 397 0.28 -46.90 -7.21
N PHE A 398 1.14 -46.29 -8.02
CA PHE A 398 1.71 -46.91 -9.21
C PHE A 398 2.53 -48.18 -8.91
N VAL A 399 3.34 -48.16 -7.83
CA VAL A 399 4.06 -49.35 -7.36
C VAL A 399 3.08 -50.46 -6.97
N THR A 400 2.03 -50.13 -6.22
CA THR A 400 1.02 -51.10 -5.77
C THR A 400 0.28 -51.74 -6.96
N ILE A 401 -0.13 -50.94 -7.94
CA ILE A 401 -0.74 -51.41 -9.19
C ILE A 401 0.22 -52.34 -9.93
N SER A 402 1.50 -51.99 -10.03
CA SER A 402 2.51 -52.83 -10.67
C SER A 402 2.64 -54.19 -9.99
N LEU A 403 2.71 -54.21 -8.65
CA LEU A 403 2.79 -55.45 -7.87
C LEU A 403 1.54 -56.32 -8.07
N TYR A 404 0.36 -55.70 -8.14
CA TYR A 404 -0.89 -56.38 -8.42
C TYR A 404 -0.91 -57.01 -9.82
N ILE A 405 -0.53 -56.27 -10.86
CA ILE A 405 -0.44 -56.76 -12.25
C ILE A 405 0.57 -57.92 -12.33
N LYS A 406 1.73 -57.78 -11.70
CA LYS A 406 2.76 -58.82 -11.66
C LYS A 406 2.24 -60.10 -11.00
N LYS A 407 1.56 -59.98 -9.86
CA LYS A 407 0.95 -61.12 -9.15
C LYS A 407 -0.11 -61.82 -10.01
N ARG A 408 -1.02 -61.06 -10.63
CA ARG A 408 -2.09 -61.61 -11.49
C ARG A 408 -1.52 -62.35 -12.70
N THR A 409 -0.48 -61.81 -13.33
CA THR A 409 0.14 -62.42 -14.52
C THR A 409 0.93 -63.69 -14.16
N SER A 410 1.53 -63.73 -12.96
CA SER A 410 2.29 -64.89 -12.49
C SER A 410 1.38 -66.05 -12.05
N GLY A 411 0.17 -65.74 -11.57
CA GLY A 411 -0.81 -66.74 -11.11
C GLY A 411 -1.59 -67.46 -12.22
N GLN A 412 -1.49 -67.02 -13.49
CA GLN A 412 -2.16 -67.67 -14.63
C GLN A 412 -1.28 -68.71 -15.35
N ILE A 413 -0.06 -68.97 -14.85
CA ILE A 413 0.91 -69.91 -15.45
C ILE A 413 1.06 -71.20 -14.59
N LEU A 414 0.26 -71.33 -13.54
CA LEU A 414 0.04 -72.57 -12.78
C LEU A 414 -1.30 -73.18 -13.19
#